data_AF-A0A353N8W1-F1
#
_entry.id   AF-A0A353N8W1-F1
#
_cell.length_a   1.000
_cell.length_b   1.000
_cell.length_c   1.000
_cell.angle_alpha   90.00
_cell.angle_beta   90.00
_cell.angle_gamma   90.00
#
_symmetry.space_group_name_H-M   'P 1'
#
loop_
_entity.id
_entity.type
_entity.pdbx_description
1 polymer ?
#
loop_
_entity_poly.entity_id
_entity_poly.type
_entity_poly.pdbx_seq_one_letter_code
_entity_poly.pdbx_strand_id
1 'polypeptide(L)' 'LPELNWEEALELTKIYSISGLLPAGASLLKKRPFRSPHHTTSKVGLIGGGAYPRPGEVTLAHYGV' A
#
# COMPACT_ATOMS: atom_id res chain seq x y z
N LEU A 1 -5.94 -2.91 -14.44
CA LEU A 1 -5.16 -3.97 -13.77
C LEU A 1 -6.07 -5.16 -13.50
N PRO A 2 -5.58 -6.40 -13.54
CA PRO A 2 -6.38 -7.58 -13.18
C PRO A 2 -6.83 -7.50 -11.72
N GLU A 3 -7.88 -8.23 -11.36
CA GLU A 3 -8.34 -8.31 -9.97
C GLU A 3 -7.28 -8.97 -9.07
N LEU A 4 -7.39 -8.73 -7.76
CA LEU A 4 -6.60 -9.44 -6.76
C LEU A 4 -7.20 -10.84 -6.58
N ASN A 5 -6.35 -11.86 -6.49
CA ASN A 5 -6.78 -13.13 -5.91
C ASN A 5 -6.98 -12.98 -4.39
N TRP A 6 -7.51 -14.02 -3.74
CA TRP A 6 -7.85 -13.98 -2.33
C TRP A 6 -6.64 -13.71 -1.42
N GLU A 7 -5.52 -14.38 -1.69
CA GLU A 7 -4.29 -14.26 -0.93
C GLU A 7 -3.68 -12.86 -1.06
N GLU A 8 -3.60 -12.35 -2.29
CA GLU A 8 -3.12 -10.99 -2.59
C GLU A 8 -4.02 -9.94 -1.92
N ALA A 9 -5.34 -10.12 -1.97
CA ALA A 9 -6.31 -9.23 -1.33
C ALA A 9 -6.13 -9.19 0.18
N LEU A 10 -5.97 -10.35 0.83
CA LEU A 10 -5.75 -10.45 2.27
C LEU A 10 -4.42 -9.79 2.67
N GLU A 11 -3.36 -10.03 1.90
CA GLU A 11 -2.05 -9.46 2.16
C GLU A 11 -2.02 -7.94 2.02
N LEU A 12 -2.57 -7.43 0.93
CA LEU A 12 -2.67 -6.00 0.69
C LEU A 12 -3.53 -5.31 1.77
N THR A 13 -4.63 -5.94 2.18
CA THR A 13 -5.50 -5.43 3.25
C THR A 13 -4.75 -5.31 4.56
N LYS A 14 -3.88 -6.27 4.91
CA LYS A 14 -3.02 -6.17 6.12
C LYS A 14 -2.11 -4.94 6.06
N ILE A 15 -1.46 -4.69 4.92
CA ILE A 15 -0.58 -3.52 4.72
C ILE A 15 -1.36 -2.22 4.91
N TYR A 16 -2.53 -2.09 4.29
CA TYR A 16 -3.34 -0.87 4.38
C TYR A 16 -3.95 -0.68 5.77
N SER A 17 -4.32 -1.77 6.44
CA SER A 17 -4.83 -1.76 7.81
C SER A 17 -3.77 -1.23 8.79
N ILE A 18 -2.56 -1.80 8.79
CA ILE A 18 -1.48 -1.34 9.69
C ILE A 18 -1.00 0.07 9.35
N SER A 19 -1.15 0.49 8.09
CA SER A 19 -0.83 1.86 7.64
C SER A 19 -1.90 2.89 8.02
N GLY A 20 -3.07 2.47 8.51
CA GLY A 20 -4.21 3.35 8.73
C GLY A 20 -4.82 3.91 7.44
N LEU A 21 -4.59 3.24 6.31
CA LEU A 21 -5.04 3.65 4.97
C LEU A 21 -6.19 2.80 4.44
N LEU A 22 -6.67 1.83 5.22
CA LEU A 22 -7.82 1.02 4.84
C LEU A 22 -9.07 1.90 4.77
N PRO A 23 -9.83 1.91 3.66
CA PRO A 23 -11.02 2.73 3.54
C PRO A 23 -12.05 2.43 4.63
N ALA A 24 -12.74 3.46 5.13
CA ALA A 24 -13.79 3.29 6.12
C ALA A 24 -14.89 2.34 5.61
N GLY A 25 -15.25 1.34 6.42
CA GLY A 25 -16.24 0.33 6.06
C GLY A 25 -15.73 -0.76 5.10
N ALA A 26 -14.47 -0.70 4.64
CA ALA A 26 -13.88 -1.76 3.84
C ALA A 26 -13.25 -2.83 4.75
N SER A 27 -13.67 -4.09 4.55
CA SER A 27 -13.07 -5.25 5.22
C SER A 27 -11.97 -5.92 4.39
N LEU A 28 -11.96 -5.69 3.07
CA LEU A 28 -11.03 -6.33 2.14
C LEU A 28 -10.81 -5.44 0.91
N LEU A 29 -9.56 -5.29 0.50
CA LEU A 29 -9.18 -4.64 -0.75
C LEU A 29 -9.33 -5.60 -1.92
N LYS A 30 -10.09 -5.18 -2.94
CA LYS A 30 -10.34 -5.97 -4.16
C LYS A 30 -9.66 -5.40 -5.41
N LYS A 31 -9.15 -4.17 -5.31
CA LYS A 31 -8.49 -3.48 -6.42
C LYS A 31 -7.00 -3.34 -6.12
N ARG A 32 -6.17 -3.67 -7.12
CA ARG A 32 -4.73 -3.43 -7.06
C ARG A 32 -4.46 -1.93 -6.89
N PRO A 33 -3.53 -1.54 -6.01
CA PRO A 33 -3.23 -0.14 -5.78
C PRO A 33 -2.49 0.45 -6.98
N PHE A 34 -2.64 1.75 -7.18
CA PHE A 34 -1.81 2.52 -8.09
C PHE A 34 -1.11 3.61 -7.30
N ARG A 35 0.21 3.69 -7.37
CA ARG A 35 1.05 4.69 -6.73
C ARG A 35 1.76 5.50 -7.81
N SER A 36 1.77 6.82 -7.65
CA SER A 36 2.45 7.74 -8.56
C SER A 36 3.15 8.80 -7.72
N PRO A 37 4.26 8.46 -7.06
CA PRO A 37 5.00 9.42 -6.25
C PRO A 37 5.54 10.56 -7.12
N HIS A 38 5.65 11.74 -6.53
CA HIS A 38 6.28 12.88 -7.21
C HIS A 38 7.79 12.66 -7.35
N HIS A 39 8.43 13.25 -8.36
CA HIS A 39 9.87 13.10 -8.59
C HIS A 39 10.75 13.69 -7.47
N THR A 40 10.15 14.48 -6.58
CA THR A 40 10.81 15.02 -5.38
C THR A 40 10.57 14.17 -4.13
N THR A 41 9.88 13.03 -4.23
CA THR A 41 9.66 12.14 -3.09
C THR A 41 11.00 11.67 -2.53
N SER A 42 11.17 11.82 -1.22
CA SER A 42 12.40 11.43 -0.55
C SER A 42 12.62 9.92 -0.60
N LYS A 43 13.86 9.50 -0.38
CA LYS A 43 14.19 8.06 -0.27
C LYS A 43 13.33 7.38 0.80
N VAL A 44 13.13 8.03 1.95
CA VAL A 44 12.29 7.52 3.04
C VAL A 44 10.82 7.43 2.64
N GLY A 45 10.30 8.38 1.85
CA GLY A 45 8.94 8.30 1.30
C GLY A 45 8.78 7.12 0.34
N LEU A 46 9.80 6.82 -0.48
CA LEU A 46 9.77 5.69 -1.41
C LEU A 46 9.87 4.33 -0.72
N ILE A 47 10.88 4.14 0.14
CA ILE A 47 11.19 2.83 0.72
C ILE A 47 10.50 2.57 2.07
N GLY A 48 10.05 3.63 2.74
CA GLY A 48 9.57 3.59 4.11
C GLY A 48 10.66 3.93 5.14
N GLY A 49 10.24 4.10 6.39
CA GLY A 49 11.15 4.43 7.51
C GLY A 49 10.61 5.54 8.41
N GLY A 50 11.53 6.25 9.08
CA GLY A 50 11.21 7.23 10.13
C GLY A 50 11.42 6.68 11.55
N ALA A 51 11.31 7.54 12.55
CA ALA A 51 11.44 7.14 13.97
C ALA A 51 10.39 6.09 14.37
N TYR A 52 9.19 6.23 13.81
CA TYR A 52 8.17 5.19 13.75
C TYR A 52 8.10 4.68 12.32
N PRO A 53 8.60 3.47 12.03
CA PRO A 53 8.65 2.94 10.67
C PRO A 53 7.26 2.90 10.05
N ARG A 54 7.10 3.60 8.92
CA ARG A 54 5.89 3.53 8.10
C ARG A 54 6.21 2.97 6.72
N PRO A 55 5.27 2.24 6.10
CA PRO A 55 5.40 1.79 4.72
C PRO A 55 5.67 2.95 3.76
N GLY A 56 6.59 2.73 2.82
CA GLY A 56 6.84 3.65 1.72
C GLY A 56 5.95 3.36 0.52
N GLU A 57 6.08 4.19 -0.51
CA GLU A 57 5.36 4.05 -1.79
C GLU A 57 5.52 2.67 -2.41
N VAL A 58 6.72 2.08 -2.37
CA VAL A 58 6.97 0.74 -2.92
C VAL A 58 6.17 -0.32 -2.16
N THR A 59 6.10 -0.23 -0.84
CA THR A 59 5.31 -1.15 -0.01
C THR A 59 3.81 -0.95 -0.23
N LEU A 60 3.35 0.29 -0.39
CA LEU A 60 1.95 0.60 -0.67
C LEU A 60 1.52 0.19 -2.10
N ALA A 61 2.46 0.06 -3.02
CA ALA A 61 2.25 -0.46 -4.37
C ALA A 61 2.20 -2.00 -4.44
N HIS A 62 2.20 -2.72 -3.31
CA HIS A 62 2.24 -4.18 -3.31
C HIS A 62 1.13 -4.80 -4.18
N TYR A 63 1.49 -5.76 -5.03
CA TYR A 63 0.62 -6.35 -6.07
C TYR A 63 -0.01 -5.36 -7.06
N GLY A 64 0.37 -4.09 -7.02
CA GLY A 64 -0.08 -3.02 -7.89
C GLY A 64 1.06 -2.45 -8.73
N VAL A 65 0.93 -1.16 -9.07
CA VAL A 65 1.91 -0.41 -9.86
C VAL A 65 2.16 0.93 -9.22
#